data_AF-A0AAD5PW12-F1
#
_entry.id   AF-A0AAD5PW12-F1
#
_cell.length_a   1.000
_cell.length_b   1.000
_cell.length_c   1.000
_cell.angle_alpha   90.00
_cell.angle_beta   90.00
_cell.angle_gamma   90.00
#
_symmetry.space_group_name_H-M   'P 1'
#
loop_
_entity.id
_entity.type
_entity.pdbx_description
1 polymer ?
#
loop_
_entity_poly.entity_id
_entity_poly.type
_entity_poly.pdbx_seq_one_letter_code
_entity_poly.pdbx_strand_id
1 'polypeptide(L)'
;MSTMPIDLADLLRKFKWKRELDNKGISFRKTLIFVLIGTGLFLYFGPSFLRWLFTSKGNSYDTLSRCINDKIDSYVLESLDSDSHIIYPPAEPDALSDHSSSLTHFVGNGMVGAETKPDSPLYIKSEKVLSLAVPFQPITGVFLPGADRSDHQREASVLQFVNGLAHKIQCIPYGSACLTVTHQIYAHRTISSLLVQDIKITNPTDEDVVLSLERGGLSKWHTSVVYTHKFKIGSEEHDCLVITGSLTDGAKQFVVAVTTTKLPSTIEVKKRSSQTFHVYTITTYSTMLNIGKYTAIKESLEMDALQMMNSVVTMTSRQLRAAHVEVWHHLFSSGLFISTSKAAGAINGDRINATLYMTLSQVRAQKIESEMSQEELNQHHSHLAYTEGCYGGHHTLQAARLWLDLNSMDRIVQVTSLWLKTLESQGCHKLVKMGAEGVMQAMLLSFGAWKFSNQHLEFNTEPKDLHRDFHYRRINYGNGTHVNVTVAVLEDNKAVLYVALDRNDKDYYGCDGGCLDSPVQLSSQRRQFPVKLTEPRTAVLYITSDKQHMENLKHTIHVHEVGEAPAHEQHVIALHKHGHALAGLPTFFWATFSLLIVLFHLFLFKLIYNEYCGGIQPETKATRSRKFSDL
;
A
#
# COMPACT_ATOMS: atom_id res chain seq x y z
N MET A 1 -56.07 43.99 -0.16
CA MET A 1 -56.49 45.38 0.14
C MET A 1 -55.30 46.07 0.80
N SER A 2 -54.79 47.09 0.12
CA SER A 2 -53.73 48.04 0.50
C SER A 2 -52.30 47.53 0.75
N THR A 3 -51.52 47.56 -0.32
CA THR A 3 -50.06 47.78 -0.34
C THR A 3 -49.75 49.18 0.17
N MET A 4 -49.02 49.30 1.30
CA MET A 4 -48.32 50.54 1.64
C MET A 4 -46.90 50.50 1.05
N PRO A 5 -46.46 51.54 0.32
CA PRO A 5 -45.14 51.59 -0.27
C PRO A 5 -44.11 51.89 0.81
N ILE A 6 -43.09 51.05 0.92
CA ILE A 6 -41.88 51.38 1.68
C ILE A 6 -41.15 52.43 0.84
N ASP A 7 -41.21 53.67 1.29
CA ASP A 7 -40.49 54.79 0.68
C ASP A 7 -38.99 54.59 0.86
N LEU A 8 -38.32 54.16 -0.22
CA LEU A 8 -36.87 53.92 -0.28
C LEU A 8 -36.07 55.21 0.02
N ALA A 9 -36.68 56.39 -0.11
CA ALA A 9 -36.08 57.67 0.24
C ALA A 9 -35.88 57.84 1.76
N ASP A 10 -36.70 57.19 2.58
CA ASP A 10 -36.64 57.30 4.04
C ASP A 10 -35.64 56.31 4.67
N LEU A 11 -35.39 55.17 4.01
CA LEU A 11 -34.34 54.22 4.39
C LEU A 11 -32.92 54.76 4.09
N LEU A 12 -32.76 55.52 3.01
CA LEU A 12 -31.47 56.13 2.65
C LEU A 12 -31.12 57.36 3.53
N ARG A 13 -32.09 57.97 4.22
CA ARG A 13 -31.83 59.04 5.21
C ARG A 13 -31.25 58.56 6.54
N LYS A 14 -31.31 57.24 6.85
CA LYS A 14 -30.83 56.67 8.13
C LYS A 14 -29.38 56.17 8.13
N PHE A 15 -28.65 56.25 7.02
CA PHE A 15 -27.20 55.96 7.02
C PHE A 15 -26.38 57.15 7.53
N LYS A 16 -26.39 57.34 8.86
CA LYS A 16 -25.56 58.31 9.60
C LYS A 16 -24.04 58.06 9.47
N TRP A 17 -23.60 56.95 8.92
CA TRP A 17 -22.17 56.61 8.79
C TRP A 17 -21.43 57.44 7.74
N LYS A 18 -22.14 57.93 6.70
CA LYS A 18 -21.52 58.78 5.67
C LYS A 18 -21.08 60.14 6.23
N ARG A 19 -21.89 60.70 7.13
CA ARG A 19 -21.64 62.01 7.75
C ARG A 19 -20.57 61.95 8.86
N GLU A 20 -20.40 60.80 9.50
CA GLU A 20 -19.34 60.56 10.49
C GLU A 20 -17.96 60.28 9.85
N LEU A 21 -17.93 59.57 8.70
CA LEU A 21 -16.70 59.25 7.96
C LEU A 21 -16.15 60.46 7.19
N ASP A 22 -17.02 61.30 6.63
CA ASP A 22 -16.62 62.54 5.96
C ASP A 22 -16.06 63.59 6.96
N ASN A 23 -16.55 63.60 8.21
CA ASN A 23 -16.08 64.53 9.25
C ASN A 23 -14.69 64.20 9.82
N LYS A 24 -14.13 63.01 9.52
CA LYS A 24 -12.79 62.58 9.95
C LYS A 24 -11.79 62.38 8.80
N GLY A 25 -12.13 62.77 7.58
CA GLY A 25 -11.21 62.71 6.43
C GLY A 25 -10.79 61.28 6.02
N ILE A 26 -11.60 60.27 6.39
CA ILE A 26 -11.35 58.87 6.02
C ILE A 26 -12.19 58.58 4.78
N SER A 27 -11.60 58.81 3.61
CA SER A 27 -12.18 58.42 2.32
C SER A 27 -12.55 56.93 2.33
N PHE A 28 -13.69 56.58 1.72
CA PHE A 28 -14.11 55.19 1.47
C PHE A 28 -12.98 54.31 0.89
N ARG A 29 -12.04 54.90 0.14
CA ARG A 29 -10.81 54.23 -0.35
C ARG A 29 -9.92 53.73 0.79
N LYS A 30 -9.73 54.52 1.85
CA LYS A 30 -8.91 54.14 3.02
C LYS A 30 -9.58 53.01 3.79
N THR A 31 -10.90 53.07 3.98
CA THR A 31 -11.67 52.02 4.67
C THR A 31 -11.62 50.70 3.91
N LEU A 32 -11.73 50.73 2.58
CA LEU A 32 -11.59 49.53 1.74
C LEU A 32 -10.19 48.91 1.85
N ILE A 33 -9.13 49.75 1.85
CA ILE A 33 -7.75 49.29 2.03
C ILE A 33 -7.55 48.66 3.41
N PHE A 34 -8.07 49.27 4.47
CA PHE A 34 -8.00 48.69 5.81
C PHE A 34 -8.75 47.37 5.94
N VAL A 35 -9.90 47.23 5.29
CA VAL A 35 -10.63 45.96 5.23
C VAL A 35 -9.83 44.92 4.44
N LEU A 36 -9.25 45.26 3.29
CA LEU A 36 -8.41 44.34 2.52
C LEU A 36 -7.16 43.89 3.29
N ILE A 37 -6.49 44.79 3.99
CA ILE A 37 -5.33 44.47 4.84
C ILE A 37 -5.77 43.60 6.03
N GLY A 38 -6.89 43.94 6.68
CA GLY A 38 -7.44 43.18 7.81
C GLY A 38 -7.84 41.76 7.41
N THR A 39 -8.51 41.60 6.27
CA THR A 39 -8.87 40.29 5.72
C THR A 39 -7.62 39.50 5.31
N GLY A 40 -6.62 40.16 4.71
CA GLY A 40 -5.34 39.54 4.37
C GLY A 40 -4.59 39.02 5.60
N LEU A 41 -4.52 39.81 6.68
CA LEU A 41 -3.91 39.41 7.94
C LEU A 41 -4.69 38.31 8.65
N PHE A 42 -6.03 38.36 8.64
CA PHE A 42 -6.87 37.31 9.23
C PHE A 42 -6.75 35.99 8.46
N LEU A 43 -6.68 36.02 7.13
CA LEU A 43 -6.45 34.82 6.33
C LEU A 43 -5.05 34.23 6.57
N TYR A 44 -4.05 35.08 6.82
CA TYR A 44 -2.66 34.64 7.00
C TYR A 44 -2.32 34.18 8.43
N PHE A 45 -2.82 34.89 9.45
CA PHE A 45 -2.49 34.65 10.87
C PHE A 45 -3.66 34.14 11.71
N GLY A 46 -4.91 34.33 11.26
CA GLY A 46 -6.10 33.93 12.00
C GLY A 46 -6.17 32.44 12.32
N PRO A 47 -5.90 31.52 11.37
CA PRO A 47 -5.92 30.08 11.64
C PRO A 47 -4.92 29.67 12.73
N SER A 48 -3.69 30.18 12.67
CA SER A 48 -2.64 29.87 13.66
C SER A 48 -2.95 30.43 15.04
N PHE A 49 -3.49 31.66 15.10
CA PHE A 49 -3.86 32.31 16.36
C PHE A 49 -5.07 31.64 17.04
N LEU A 50 -6.08 31.25 16.27
CA LEU A 50 -7.25 30.50 16.76
C LEU A 50 -6.84 29.10 17.23
N ARG A 51 -5.96 28.41 16.49
CA ARG A 51 -5.47 27.09 16.90
C ARG A 51 -4.74 27.16 18.25
N TRP A 52 -3.86 28.16 18.41
CA TRP A 52 -3.14 28.39 19.67
C TRP A 52 -4.05 28.69 20.88
N LEU A 53 -5.12 29.47 20.69
CA LEU A 53 -6.06 29.83 21.77
C LEU A 53 -6.98 28.67 22.21
N PHE A 54 -7.23 27.69 21.34
CA PHE A 54 -8.19 26.61 21.61
C PHE A 54 -7.53 25.23 21.85
N THR A 55 -6.23 25.06 21.63
CA THR A 55 -5.50 23.83 21.99
C THR A 55 -4.95 23.90 23.42
N SER A 56 -5.84 23.85 24.42
CA SER A 56 -5.47 23.59 25.82
C SER A 56 -6.32 22.45 26.36
N LYS A 57 -6.00 21.21 25.96
CA LYS A 57 -6.52 19.98 26.58
C LYS A 57 -5.42 18.94 26.76
N GLY A 58 -4.84 18.90 27.97
CA GLY A 58 -4.62 17.69 28.77
C GLY A 58 -3.47 16.71 28.45
N ASN A 59 -2.40 16.78 29.27
CA ASN A 59 -1.21 15.92 29.34
C ASN A 59 -1.35 14.38 29.18
N SER A 60 -2.52 13.77 29.42
CA SER A 60 -2.68 12.30 29.32
C SER A 60 -2.74 11.81 27.87
N TYR A 61 -3.30 12.62 26.97
CA TYR A 61 -3.27 12.33 25.53
C TYR A 61 -1.85 12.40 24.97
N ASP A 62 -0.96 13.19 25.59
CA ASP A 62 0.41 13.39 25.13
C ASP A 62 1.32 12.18 25.42
N THR A 63 1.25 11.61 26.63
CA THR A 63 2.11 10.47 27.01
C THR A 63 1.80 9.20 26.22
N LEU A 64 0.51 8.91 26.00
CA LEU A 64 0.07 7.73 25.26
C LEU A 64 0.35 7.86 23.76
N SER A 65 0.16 9.05 23.20
CA SER A 65 0.50 9.35 21.80
C SER A 65 2.01 9.32 21.58
N ARG A 66 2.81 9.82 22.53
CA ARG A 66 4.27 9.69 22.49
C ARG A 66 4.72 8.24 22.58
N CYS A 67 4.15 7.46 23.50
CA CYS A 67 4.45 6.03 23.63
C CYS A 67 4.30 5.27 22.32
N ILE A 68 3.18 5.49 21.62
CA ILE A 68 2.90 4.78 20.37
C ILE A 68 3.71 5.34 19.21
N ASN A 69 3.87 6.66 19.10
CA ASN A 69 4.68 7.32 18.07
C ASN A 69 6.14 6.83 18.13
N ASP A 70 6.76 6.84 19.31
CA ASP A 70 8.13 6.35 19.53
C ASP A 70 8.32 4.89 19.07
N LYS A 71 7.25 4.09 19.00
CA LYS A 71 7.27 2.69 18.55
C LYS A 71 6.98 2.51 17.07
N ILE A 72 6.25 3.43 16.44
CA ILE A 72 5.92 3.37 15.02
C ILE A 72 6.89 4.15 14.13
N ASP A 73 7.66 5.09 14.70
CA ASP A 73 8.56 5.99 13.98
C ASP A 73 9.52 5.25 13.03
N SER A 74 10.04 4.08 13.43
CA SER A 74 10.93 3.28 12.57
C SER A 74 10.24 2.76 11.30
N TYR A 75 8.92 2.58 11.32
CA TYR A 75 8.15 2.05 10.19
C TYR A 75 7.59 3.16 9.29
N VAL A 76 7.60 4.42 9.73
CA VAL A 76 7.06 5.55 8.94
C VAL A 76 7.82 5.71 7.63
N LEU A 77 9.16 5.59 7.65
CA LEU A 77 9.98 5.64 6.44
C LEU A 77 9.65 4.50 5.48
N GLU A 78 9.54 3.27 5.99
CA GLU A 78 9.13 2.11 5.19
C GLU A 78 7.73 2.30 4.58
N SER A 79 6.82 2.96 5.30
CA SER A 79 5.47 3.24 4.79
C SER A 79 5.48 4.30 3.69
N LEU A 80 6.35 5.31 3.77
CA LEU A 80 6.54 6.32 2.72
C LEU A 80 7.12 5.70 1.44
N ASP A 81 8.01 4.72 1.59
CA ASP A 81 8.58 3.94 0.49
C ASP A 81 7.62 2.86 -0.05
N SER A 82 6.40 2.78 0.48
CA SER A 82 5.38 1.78 0.14
C SER A 82 5.76 0.33 0.46
N ASP A 83 6.75 0.12 1.34
CA ASP A 83 7.21 -1.20 1.78
C ASP A 83 6.49 -1.70 3.03
N SER A 84 5.75 -0.82 3.70
CA SER A 84 4.86 -1.19 4.80
C SER A 84 3.54 -0.42 4.78
N HIS A 85 2.56 -0.93 5.54
CA HIS A 85 1.30 -0.23 5.79
C HIS A 85 1.06 -0.13 7.29
N ILE A 86 0.79 1.08 7.77
CA ILE A 86 0.51 1.38 9.17
C ILE A 86 -0.97 1.68 9.34
N ILE A 87 -1.62 1.02 10.30
CA ILE A 87 -2.93 1.41 10.80
C ILE A 87 -2.70 2.04 12.17
N TYR A 88 -2.93 3.35 12.24
CA TYR A 88 -2.83 4.10 13.47
C TYR A 88 -3.99 5.11 13.49
N PRO A 89 -4.83 5.13 14.54
CA PRO A 89 -5.95 6.07 14.60
C PRO A 89 -5.45 7.52 14.55
N PRO A 90 -6.06 8.39 13.73
CA PRO A 90 -5.61 9.77 13.61
C PRO A 90 -5.78 10.52 14.94
N ALA A 91 -4.87 11.47 15.20
CA ALA A 91 -4.93 12.35 16.36
C ALA A 91 -6.10 13.36 16.29
N GLU A 92 -6.65 13.63 15.09
CA GLU A 92 -7.79 14.52 14.86
C GLU A 92 -8.84 13.86 13.95
N PRO A 93 -10.15 13.89 14.30
CA PRO A 93 -11.23 13.30 13.51
C PRO A 93 -11.55 14.03 12.19
N ASP A 94 -11.02 15.24 11.98
CA ASP A 94 -11.37 16.11 10.84
C ASP A 94 -10.27 16.24 9.76
N ALA A 95 -9.18 15.49 9.88
CA ALA A 95 -8.29 15.33 8.73
C ALA A 95 -9.04 14.50 7.69
N LEU A 96 -9.49 15.15 6.61
CA LEU A 96 -9.87 14.49 5.36
C LEU A 96 -8.63 13.73 4.86
N SER A 97 -8.35 12.57 5.45
CA SER A 97 -7.43 11.59 4.91
C SER A 97 -8.12 11.03 3.68
N ASP A 98 -7.76 11.61 2.54
CA ASP A 98 -7.97 11.06 1.21
C ASP A 98 -7.76 9.54 1.30
N HIS A 99 -8.87 8.79 1.25
CA HIS A 99 -8.95 7.34 1.27
C HIS A 99 -7.70 6.60 1.78
N SER A 100 -7.40 6.67 3.08
CA SER A 100 -6.54 5.64 3.68
C SER A 100 -7.29 4.32 3.54
N SER A 101 -7.05 3.62 2.43
CA SER A 101 -7.72 2.38 2.08
C SER A 101 -7.57 1.45 3.27
N SER A 102 -8.69 1.04 3.88
CA SER A 102 -8.65 0.16 5.04
C SER A 102 -8.03 -1.18 4.64
N LEU A 103 -6.72 -1.33 4.73
CA LEU A 103 -6.03 -2.57 4.41
C LEU A 103 -6.17 -3.52 5.61
N THR A 104 -6.65 -4.74 5.39
CA THR A 104 -6.64 -5.76 6.43
C THR A 104 -5.22 -6.32 6.60
N HIS A 105 -4.73 -6.34 7.84
CA HIS A 105 -3.45 -6.94 8.16
C HIS A 105 -3.58 -8.46 8.28
N PHE A 106 -3.10 -9.15 7.26
CA PHE A 106 -3.12 -10.60 7.13
C PHE A 106 -1.70 -11.14 6.93
N VAL A 107 -1.39 -12.29 7.52
CA VAL A 107 -0.15 -13.04 7.26
C VAL A 107 -0.50 -14.43 6.75
N GLY A 108 0.25 -14.89 5.75
CA GLY A 108 0.04 -16.22 5.17
C GLY A 108 1.25 -16.69 4.39
N ASN A 109 1.31 -18.00 4.17
CA ASN A 109 2.36 -18.67 3.38
C ASN A 109 1.78 -19.61 2.32
N GLY A 110 0.47 -19.51 2.04
CA GLY A 110 -0.27 -20.38 1.12
C GLY A 110 -0.58 -21.80 1.63
N MET A 111 -0.17 -22.16 2.85
CA MET A 111 -0.60 -23.36 3.57
C MET A 111 -1.49 -23.01 4.76
N VAL A 112 -1.09 -22.00 5.52
CA VAL A 112 -1.81 -21.42 6.66
C VAL A 112 -1.78 -19.90 6.59
N GLY A 113 -2.74 -19.24 7.21
CA GLY A 113 -2.72 -17.80 7.42
C GLY A 113 -3.74 -17.33 8.43
N ALA A 114 -3.58 -16.10 8.90
CA ALA A 114 -4.50 -15.48 9.85
C ALA A 114 -4.46 -13.96 9.71
N GLU A 115 -5.57 -13.31 9.99
CA GLU A 115 -5.53 -11.87 10.29
C GLU A 115 -4.84 -11.66 11.64
N THR A 116 -4.25 -10.49 11.83
CA THR A 116 -3.49 -10.14 13.05
C THR A 116 -4.39 -9.82 14.25
N LYS A 117 -5.71 -9.85 14.07
CA LYS A 117 -6.68 -9.60 15.13
C LYS A 117 -6.89 -10.86 15.99
N PRO A 118 -6.98 -10.72 17.34
CA PRO A 118 -7.17 -11.86 18.24
C PRO A 118 -8.43 -12.70 18.00
N ASP A 119 -9.49 -12.10 17.45
CA ASP A 119 -10.77 -12.75 17.22
C ASP A 119 -10.90 -13.43 15.84
N SER A 120 -9.91 -13.25 14.97
CA SER A 120 -9.92 -13.83 13.63
C SER A 120 -9.57 -15.31 13.64
N PRO A 121 -10.23 -16.13 12.79
CA PRO A 121 -9.93 -17.54 12.69
C PRO A 121 -8.60 -17.77 11.95
N LEU A 122 -8.07 -18.98 12.13
CA LEU A 122 -7.03 -19.52 11.28
C LEU A 122 -7.64 -19.91 9.92
N TYR A 123 -6.94 -19.63 8.83
CA TYR A 123 -7.33 -20.01 7.47
C TYR A 123 -6.37 -21.07 6.93
N ILE A 124 -6.94 -22.11 6.32
CA ILE A 124 -6.21 -23.13 5.57
C ILE A 124 -6.59 -23.08 4.10
N LYS A 125 -5.76 -23.71 3.26
CA LYS A 125 -5.97 -23.72 1.82
C LYS A 125 -7.21 -24.52 1.47
N SER A 126 -8.14 -23.89 0.75
CA SER A 126 -9.13 -24.61 -0.05
C SER A 126 -8.99 -24.21 -1.50
N GLU A 127 -8.89 -25.23 -2.35
CA GLU A 127 -8.61 -25.09 -3.78
C GLU A 127 -7.27 -24.40 -4.06
N LYS A 128 -7.27 -23.09 -4.36
CA LYS A 128 -6.08 -22.34 -4.80
C LYS A 128 -5.56 -21.34 -3.76
N VAL A 129 -6.39 -20.90 -2.82
CA VAL A 129 -6.08 -19.82 -1.86
C VAL A 129 -6.47 -20.23 -0.43
N LEU A 130 -6.06 -19.45 0.57
CA LEU A 130 -6.46 -19.64 1.97
C LEU A 130 -7.88 -19.08 2.16
N SER A 131 -8.88 -19.93 2.04
CA SER A 131 -10.30 -19.54 2.12
C SER A 131 -11.11 -20.30 3.16
N LEU A 132 -10.64 -21.48 3.59
CA LEU A 132 -11.35 -22.29 4.58
C LEU A 132 -10.99 -21.86 6.00
N ALA A 133 -11.95 -21.28 6.71
CA ALA A 133 -11.78 -20.88 8.10
C ALA A 133 -11.85 -22.09 9.04
N VAL A 134 -10.79 -22.31 9.81
CA VAL A 134 -10.75 -23.22 10.94
C VAL A 134 -11.29 -22.46 12.16
N PRO A 135 -12.27 -22.99 12.91
CA PRO A 135 -12.82 -22.34 14.11
C PRO A 135 -11.84 -22.36 15.31
N PHE A 136 -10.62 -21.91 15.09
CA PHE A 136 -9.54 -21.76 16.05
C PHE A 136 -8.95 -20.37 15.86
N GLN A 137 -8.78 -19.60 16.95
CA GLN A 137 -8.20 -18.26 16.91
C GLN A 137 -6.72 -18.36 17.31
N PRO A 138 -5.77 -18.22 16.37
CA PRO A 138 -4.37 -18.52 16.65
C PRO A 138 -3.63 -17.37 17.34
N ILE A 139 -4.14 -16.14 17.25
CA ILE A 139 -3.51 -14.96 17.80
C ILE A 139 -3.90 -14.79 19.26
N THR A 140 -2.92 -14.88 20.15
CA THR A 140 -3.11 -14.65 21.58
C THR A 140 -3.19 -13.14 21.86
N GLY A 141 -4.24 -12.69 22.54
CA GLY A 141 -4.38 -11.33 23.01
C GLY A 141 -3.81 -11.15 24.43
N VAL A 142 -3.27 -9.97 24.71
CA VAL A 142 -2.82 -9.58 26.06
C VAL A 142 -3.71 -8.45 26.53
N PHE A 143 -4.24 -8.55 27.74
CA PHE A 143 -5.18 -7.58 28.29
C PHE A 143 -4.85 -7.27 29.75
N LEU A 144 -5.06 -6.02 30.15
CA LEU A 144 -5.04 -5.64 31.56
C LEU A 144 -6.41 -5.99 32.18
N PRO A 145 -6.49 -6.85 33.22
CA PRO A 145 -7.76 -7.20 33.84
C PRO A 145 -8.50 -5.96 34.36
N GLY A 146 -9.79 -5.84 34.04
CA GLY A 146 -10.65 -4.74 34.51
C GLY A 146 -10.49 -3.41 33.74
N ALA A 147 -9.64 -3.34 32.71
CA ALA A 147 -9.58 -2.18 31.83
C ALA A 147 -10.64 -2.27 30.71
N ASP A 148 -11.47 -1.24 30.55
CA ASP A 148 -12.40 -1.14 29.42
C ASP A 148 -11.63 -0.99 28.10
N ARG A 149 -12.01 -1.79 27.09
CA ARG A 149 -11.25 -2.00 25.84
C ARG A 149 -11.07 -0.75 24.96
N SER A 150 -11.83 0.33 25.13
CA SER A 150 -11.93 1.41 24.14
C SER A 150 -11.34 2.77 24.55
N ASP A 151 -11.36 3.15 25.84
CA ASP A 151 -11.20 4.58 26.18
C ASP A 151 -9.82 4.97 26.69
N HIS A 152 -8.94 4.01 27.00
CA HIS A 152 -7.66 4.30 27.64
C HIS A 152 -6.43 3.70 26.95
N GLN A 153 -6.54 2.87 25.92
CA GLN A 153 -5.37 2.30 25.22
C GLN A 153 -5.20 2.86 23.81
N ARG A 154 -3.95 2.97 23.35
CA ARG A 154 -3.63 3.23 21.94
C ARG A 154 -3.05 1.98 21.33
N GLU A 155 -3.53 1.66 20.14
CA GLU A 155 -3.07 0.52 19.36
C GLU A 155 -2.65 1.00 17.98
N ALA A 156 -1.54 0.46 17.49
CA ALA A 156 -1.13 0.57 16.10
C ALA A 156 -0.84 -0.83 15.58
N SER A 157 -1.09 -1.04 14.29
CA SER A 157 -0.63 -2.24 13.59
C SER A 157 0.21 -1.84 12.38
N VAL A 158 1.23 -2.64 12.09
CA VAL A 158 2.14 -2.44 10.97
C VAL A 158 2.23 -3.74 10.20
N LEU A 159 2.11 -3.68 8.88
CA LEU A 159 2.33 -4.80 7.99
C LEU A 159 3.53 -4.48 7.09
N GLN A 160 4.64 -5.18 7.27
CA GLN A 160 5.83 -5.03 6.43
C GLN A 160 5.77 -6.00 5.25
N PHE A 161 5.58 -5.49 4.05
CA PHE A 161 5.41 -6.30 2.85
C PHE A 161 6.70 -7.05 2.50
N VAL A 162 7.84 -6.36 2.53
CA VAL A 162 9.15 -6.89 2.11
C VAL A 162 9.71 -7.92 3.10
N ASN A 163 9.37 -7.80 4.38
CA ASN A 163 9.83 -8.72 5.43
C ASN A 163 8.82 -9.86 5.71
N GLY A 164 7.57 -9.66 5.34
CA GLY A 164 6.47 -10.58 5.64
C GLY A 164 6.06 -10.63 7.11
N LEU A 165 6.34 -9.56 7.85
CA LEU A 165 6.09 -9.47 9.29
C LEU A 165 4.91 -8.53 9.54
N ALA A 166 4.02 -8.94 10.42
CA ALA A 166 3.01 -8.04 10.97
C ALA A 166 3.31 -7.74 12.44
N HIS A 167 3.17 -6.49 12.82
CA HIS A 167 3.36 -6.02 14.18
C HIS A 167 2.05 -5.46 14.73
N LYS A 168 1.79 -5.77 15.99
CA LYS A 168 0.71 -5.16 16.77
C LYS A 168 1.32 -4.52 18.00
N ILE A 169 1.11 -3.23 18.17
CA ILE A 169 1.74 -2.44 19.24
C ILE A 169 0.63 -1.82 20.05
N GLN A 170 0.62 -2.11 21.35
CA GLN A 170 -0.36 -1.59 22.29
C GLN A 170 0.39 -0.81 23.38
N CYS A 171 -0.02 0.44 23.59
CA CYS A 171 0.36 1.22 24.76
C CYS A 171 -0.84 1.27 25.70
N ILE A 172 -0.64 0.83 26.94
CA ILE A 172 -1.67 0.76 27.98
C ILE A 172 -1.21 1.66 29.13
N PRO A 173 -1.97 2.70 29.52
CA PRO A 173 -1.61 3.56 30.64
C PRO A 173 -1.69 2.77 31.94
N TYR A 174 -0.67 2.91 32.77
CA TYR A 174 -0.61 2.26 34.08
C TYR A 174 0.18 3.13 35.06
N GLY A 175 -0.51 3.69 36.06
CA GLY A 175 0.08 4.67 36.97
C GLY A 175 0.55 5.93 36.23
N SER A 176 1.83 6.28 36.37
CA SER A 176 2.46 7.45 35.73
C SER A 176 3.17 7.13 34.40
N ALA A 177 3.19 5.88 33.96
CA ALA A 177 3.87 5.43 32.74
C ALA A 177 2.95 4.59 31.84
N CYS A 178 3.49 4.10 30.72
CA CYS A 178 2.76 3.25 29.77
C CYS A 178 3.40 1.86 29.71
N LEU A 179 2.60 0.82 29.94
CA LEU A 179 2.96 -0.54 29.59
C LEU A 179 2.93 -0.67 28.07
N THR A 180 3.91 -1.37 27.51
CA THR A 180 3.93 -1.64 26.07
C THR A 180 3.86 -3.14 25.80
N VAL A 181 2.90 -3.54 24.97
CA VAL A 181 2.79 -4.90 24.44
C VAL A 181 3.08 -4.84 22.95
N THR A 182 4.06 -5.62 22.50
CA THR A 182 4.44 -5.72 21.09
C THR A 182 4.28 -7.17 20.67
N HIS A 183 3.42 -7.41 19.66
CA HIS A 183 3.32 -8.67 18.97
C HIS A 183 4.03 -8.58 17.63
N GLN A 184 4.79 -9.61 17.28
CA GLN A 184 5.32 -9.82 15.94
C GLN A 184 4.76 -11.16 15.44
N ILE A 185 4.03 -11.14 14.33
CA ILE A 185 3.22 -12.25 13.83
C ILE A 185 3.62 -12.53 12.39
N TYR A 186 3.85 -13.80 12.05
CA TYR A 186 4.16 -14.21 10.68
C TYR A 186 3.86 -15.70 10.43
N ALA A 187 3.46 -16.02 9.20
CA ALA A 187 3.34 -17.40 8.71
C ALA A 187 4.67 -17.83 8.08
N HIS A 188 5.34 -18.82 8.66
CA HIS A 188 6.71 -19.19 8.31
C HIS A 188 6.79 -19.71 6.86
N ARG A 189 7.77 -19.23 6.08
CA ARG A 189 7.84 -19.52 4.63
C ARG A 189 8.56 -20.83 4.31
N THR A 190 9.56 -21.23 5.11
CA THR A 190 10.26 -22.52 4.97
C THR A 190 9.59 -23.66 5.73
N ILE A 191 8.81 -23.36 6.76
CA ILE A 191 8.10 -24.36 7.58
C ILE A 191 6.62 -24.09 7.36
N SER A 192 6.05 -24.65 6.30
CA SER A 192 4.75 -24.23 5.77
C SER A 192 3.58 -24.39 6.76
N SER A 193 3.69 -25.30 7.73
CA SER A 193 2.67 -25.54 8.75
C SER A 193 2.70 -24.55 9.91
N LEU A 194 3.76 -23.73 10.04
CA LEU A 194 4.05 -22.95 11.23
C LEU A 194 3.55 -21.49 11.10
N LEU A 195 2.75 -21.07 12.08
CA LEU A 195 2.48 -19.67 12.40
C LEU A 195 3.18 -19.31 13.70
N VAL A 196 3.90 -18.19 13.70
CA VAL A 196 4.65 -17.69 14.85
C VAL A 196 4.04 -16.38 15.34
N GLN A 197 3.90 -16.26 16.66
CA GLN A 197 3.60 -15.01 17.34
C GLN A 197 4.59 -14.82 18.51
N ASP A 198 5.45 -13.81 18.39
CA ASP A 198 6.33 -13.36 19.47
C ASP A 198 5.63 -12.22 20.23
N ILE A 199 5.51 -12.33 21.55
CA ILE A 199 4.86 -11.33 22.40
C ILE A 199 5.90 -10.77 23.37
N LYS A 200 6.19 -9.48 23.29
CA LYS A 200 7.06 -8.78 24.23
C LYS A 200 6.26 -7.79 25.06
N ILE A 201 6.33 -7.92 26.36
CA ILE A 201 5.68 -7.03 27.33
C ILE A 201 6.78 -6.27 28.06
N THR A 202 6.69 -4.94 28.11
CA THR A 202 7.62 -4.08 28.83
C THR A 202 6.87 -3.32 29.91
N ASN A 203 7.30 -3.50 31.16
CA ASN A 203 6.77 -2.79 32.32
C ASN A 203 7.82 -1.78 32.82
N PRO A 204 7.68 -0.49 32.47
CA PRO A 204 8.58 0.55 32.95
C PRO A 204 8.23 1.05 34.36
N THR A 205 7.15 0.55 34.99
CA THR A 205 6.67 1.07 36.27
C THR A 205 7.43 0.50 37.46
N ASP A 206 7.18 1.07 38.64
CA ASP A 206 7.77 0.66 39.91
C ASP A 206 6.99 -0.46 40.62
N GLU A 207 5.93 -0.96 39.99
CA GLU A 207 5.05 -2.00 40.51
C GLU A 207 5.01 -3.21 39.58
N ASP A 208 4.78 -4.39 40.15
CA ASP A 208 4.58 -5.61 39.38
C ASP A 208 3.17 -5.59 38.78
N VAL A 209 3.03 -6.03 37.52
CA VAL A 209 1.75 -5.98 36.79
C VAL A 209 1.30 -7.36 36.39
N VAL A 210 0.05 -7.68 36.67
CA VAL A 210 -0.60 -8.93 36.24
C VAL A 210 -1.46 -8.68 35.00
N LEU A 211 -1.19 -9.44 33.93
CA LEU A 211 -1.90 -9.37 32.65
C LEU A 211 -2.62 -10.68 32.36
N SER A 212 -3.76 -10.60 31.68
CA SER A 212 -4.51 -11.75 31.17
C SER A 212 -4.05 -12.11 29.76
N LEU A 213 -3.86 -13.40 29.52
CA LEU A 213 -3.59 -13.95 28.20
C LEU A 213 -4.83 -14.70 27.72
N GLU A 214 -5.43 -14.23 26.62
CA GLU A 214 -6.66 -14.82 26.09
C GLU A 214 -6.44 -15.40 24.69
N ARG A 215 -6.94 -16.62 24.50
CA ARG A 215 -7.05 -17.29 23.20
C ARG A 215 -8.44 -17.93 23.11
N GLY A 216 -9.17 -17.62 22.03
CA GLY A 216 -10.54 -18.11 21.85
C GLY A 216 -10.69 -19.10 20.69
N GLY A 217 -11.94 -19.24 20.21
CA GLY A 217 -12.29 -20.06 19.06
C GLY A 217 -12.70 -21.49 19.37
N LEU A 218 -12.08 -22.17 20.35
CA LEU A 218 -12.33 -23.59 20.62
C LEU A 218 -13.80 -23.94 20.90
N SER A 219 -14.54 -23.07 21.59
CA SER A 219 -15.98 -23.28 21.86
C SER A 219 -16.84 -23.31 20.60
N LYS A 220 -16.36 -22.73 19.49
CA LYS A 220 -17.03 -22.71 18.19
C LYS A 220 -16.70 -23.94 17.35
N TRP A 221 -15.71 -24.76 17.73
CA TRP A 221 -15.31 -25.95 16.98
C TRP A 221 -15.89 -27.23 17.59
N HIS A 222 -17.17 -27.52 17.28
CA HIS A 222 -17.92 -28.61 17.92
C HIS A 222 -17.37 -30.02 17.67
N THR A 223 -16.67 -30.24 16.54
CA THR A 223 -16.05 -31.53 16.20
C THR A 223 -14.65 -31.70 16.79
N SER A 224 -14.13 -30.69 17.48
CA SER A 224 -12.76 -30.70 17.98
C SER A 224 -12.60 -31.56 19.23
N VAL A 225 -11.49 -32.29 19.27
CA VAL A 225 -10.98 -32.98 20.46
C VAL A 225 -9.70 -32.28 20.87
N VAL A 226 -9.58 -31.95 22.16
CA VAL A 226 -8.43 -31.23 22.71
C VAL A 226 -7.77 -32.04 23.81
N TYR A 227 -6.45 -32.16 23.76
CA TYR A 227 -5.67 -32.69 24.87
C TYR A 227 -4.34 -31.93 25.02
N THR A 228 -3.73 -32.05 26.20
CA THR A 228 -2.38 -31.50 26.44
C THR A 228 -1.35 -32.61 26.20
N HIS A 229 -0.35 -32.33 25.37
CA HIS A 229 0.82 -33.19 25.20
C HIS A 229 2.01 -32.55 25.90
N LYS A 230 2.77 -33.36 26.63
CA LYS A 230 3.98 -32.94 27.35
C LYS A 230 5.20 -33.59 26.73
N PHE A 231 6.24 -32.81 26.49
CA PHE A 231 7.49 -33.30 25.95
C PHE A 231 8.68 -32.61 26.61
N LYS A 232 9.85 -33.25 26.57
CA LYS A 232 11.09 -32.74 27.14
C LYS A 232 12.08 -32.42 26.04
N ILE A 233 12.64 -31.21 26.09
CA ILE A 233 13.77 -30.81 25.25
C ILE A 233 14.92 -30.47 26.18
N GLY A 234 15.95 -31.32 26.16
CA GLY A 234 17.04 -31.23 27.13
C GLY A 234 16.51 -31.37 28.56
N SER A 235 16.63 -30.30 29.35
CA SER A 235 16.23 -30.26 30.76
C SER A 235 14.86 -29.59 30.99
N GLU A 236 14.28 -28.96 29.95
CA GLU A 236 13.05 -28.19 30.06
C GLU A 236 11.82 -29.02 29.67
N GLU A 237 10.76 -28.90 30.47
CA GLU A 237 9.45 -29.47 30.16
C GLU A 237 8.61 -28.45 29.40
N HIS A 238 8.08 -28.86 28.25
CA HIS A 238 7.18 -28.06 27.44
C HIS A 238 5.82 -28.73 27.34
N ASP A 239 4.77 -27.92 27.46
CA ASP A 239 3.39 -28.32 27.25
C ASP A 239 2.88 -27.71 25.93
N CYS A 240 2.22 -28.51 25.11
CA CYS A 240 1.44 -28.04 23.96
C CYS A 240 -0.01 -28.53 24.02
N LEU A 241 -0.90 -27.77 23.40
CA LEU A 241 -2.28 -28.15 23.18
C LEU A 241 -2.40 -28.75 21.78
N VAL A 242 -2.94 -29.97 21.69
CA VAL A 242 -3.26 -30.64 20.43
C VAL A 242 -4.77 -30.61 20.25
N ILE A 243 -5.23 -30.02 19.15
CA ILE A 243 -6.63 -29.80 18.82
C ILE A 243 -6.88 -30.41 17.46
N THR A 244 -7.77 -31.39 17.37
CA THR A 244 -8.06 -32.08 16.10
C THR A 244 -9.54 -32.16 15.85
N GLY A 245 -9.98 -31.83 14.65
CA GLY A 245 -11.39 -31.88 14.27
C GLY A 245 -11.59 -32.00 12.77
N SER A 246 -12.85 -32.15 12.37
CA SER A 246 -13.24 -32.19 10.97
C SER A 246 -13.93 -30.90 10.53
N LEU A 247 -13.72 -30.52 9.27
CA LEU A 247 -14.34 -29.39 8.59
C LEU A 247 -14.92 -29.83 7.24
N THR A 248 -15.87 -29.08 6.71
CA THR A 248 -16.49 -29.33 5.40
C THR A 248 -16.47 -28.07 4.55
N ASP A 249 -16.15 -28.22 3.27
CA ASP A 249 -16.24 -27.17 2.25
C ASP A 249 -16.96 -27.74 1.02
N GLY A 250 -18.24 -27.41 0.88
CA GLY A 250 -19.13 -28.05 -0.10
C GLY A 250 -19.17 -29.57 0.12
N ALA A 251 -18.75 -30.33 -0.89
CA ALA A 251 -18.68 -31.80 -0.82
C ALA A 251 -17.35 -32.34 -0.25
N LYS A 252 -16.35 -31.48 -0.01
CA LYS A 252 -15.04 -31.88 0.51
C LYS A 252 -15.07 -31.90 2.03
N GLN A 253 -14.50 -32.94 2.63
CA GLN A 253 -14.28 -33.03 4.07
C GLN A 253 -12.77 -33.00 4.37
N PHE A 254 -12.40 -32.26 5.41
CA PHE A 254 -11.04 -32.06 5.88
C PHE A 254 -10.91 -32.57 7.30
N VAL A 255 -9.76 -33.17 7.62
CA VAL A 255 -9.30 -33.36 9.00
C VAL A 255 -8.19 -32.34 9.23
N VAL A 256 -8.28 -31.61 10.33
CA VAL A 256 -7.31 -30.57 10.70
C VAL A 256 -6.81 -30.85 12.10
N ALA A 257 -5.50 -30.91 12.26
CA ALA A 257 -4.82 -30.96 13.55
C ALA A 257 -4.03 -29.65 13.75
N VAL A 258 -4.24 -29.02 14.91
CA VAL A 258 -3.58 -27.79 15.34
C VAL A 258 -2.84 -28.09 16.63
N THR A 259 -1.51 -27.98 16.62
CA THR A 259 -0.67 -28.09 17.80
C THR A 259 -0.11 -26.71 18.14
N THR A 260 -0.35 -26.22 19.36
CA THR A 260 0.05 -24.85 19.74
C THR A 260 0.67 -24.81 21.13
N THR A 261 1.59 -23.87 21.36
CA THR A 261 2.17 -23.62 22.69
C THR A 261 1.06 -23.38 23.72
N LYS A 262 1.12 -24.12 24.83
CA LYS A 262 0.22 -23.90 25.97
C LYS A 262 0.69 -22.67 26.74
N LEU A 263 -0.22 -21.73 26.97
CA LEU A 263 0.06 -20.50 27.71
C LEU A 263 -0.62 -20.52 29.08
N PRO A 264 -0.06 -19.84 30.09
CA PRO A 264 -0.77 -19.57 31.33
C PRO A 264 -1.92 -18.60 31.07
N SER A 265 -2.96 -18.62 31.91
CA SER A 265 -4.10 -17.69 31.81
C SER A 265 -3.74 -16.26 32.23
N THR A 266 -2.80 -16.13 33.16
CA THR A 266 -2.29 -14.84 33.64
C THR A 266 -0.77 -14.86 33.69
N ILE A 267 -0.18 -13.67 33.59
CA ILE A 267 1.26 -13.47 33.68
C ILE A 267 1.58 -12.28 34.56
N GLU A 268 2.58 -12.42 35.43
CA GLU A 268 3.11 -11.35 36.25
C GLU A 268 4.42 -10.83 35.65
N VAL A 269 4.43 -9.55 35.25
CA VAL A 269 5.60 -8.86 34.72
C VAL A 269 6.16 -7.95 35.78
N LYS A 270 7.37 -8.27 36.25
CA LYS A 270 8.04 -7.53 37.33
C LYS A 270 8.25 -6.06 36.97
N LYS A 271 8.29 -5.20 37.97
CA LYS A 271 8.64 -3.78 37.85
C LYS A 271 9.96 -3.58 37.10
N ARG A 272 10.02 -2.51 36.30
CA ARG A 272 11.19 -2.12 35.47
C ARG A 272 11.80 -3.28 34.66
N SER A 273 10.97 -4.20 34.18
CA SER A 273 11.42 -5.40 33.47
C SER A 273 10.67 -5.60 32.14
N SER A 274 11.16 -6.55 31.36
CA SER A 274 10.48 -7.00 30.15
C SER A 274 10.45 -8.51 30.12
N GLN A 275 9.36 -9.07 29.60
CA GLN A 275 9.20 -10.49 29.40
C GLN A 275 8.81 -10.77 27.95
N THR A 276 9.29 -11.88 27.41
CA THR A 276 9.03 -12.28 26.02
C THR A 276 8.54 -13.72 26.00
N PHE A 277 7.54 -13.97 25.16
CA PHE A 277 6.92 -15.28 24.97
C PHE A 277 6.85 -15.61 23.51
N HIS A 278 6.99 -16.90 23.21
CA HIS A 278 6.93 -17.43 21.86
C HIS A 278 5.74 -18.36 21.75
N VAL A 279 4.82 -18.01 20.87
CA VAL A 279 3.65 -18.82 20.55
C VAL A 279 3.86 -19.43 19.18
N TYR A 280 4.03 -20.74 19.15
CA TYR A 280 4.12 -21.51 17.93
C TYR A 280 2.79 -22.22 17.71
N THR A 281 2.26 -22.14 16.50
CA THR A 281 1.04 -22.83 16.09
C THR A 281 1.31 -23.59 14.81
N ILE A 282 1.28 -24.91 14.90
CA ILE A 282 1.51 -25.83 13.78
C ILE A 282 0.18 -26.39 13.35
N THR A 283 -0.12 -26.28 12.05
CA THR A 283 -1.36 -26.81 11.48
C THR A 283 -1.05 -27.79 10.36
N THR A 284 -1.58 -29.00 10.49
CA THR A 284 -1.54 -30.05 9.48
C THR A 284 -2.97 -30.42 9.10
N TYR A 285 -3.19 -30.74 7.83
CA TYR A 285 -4.52 -31.11 7.35
C TYR A 285 -4.46 -32.01 6.11
N SER A 286 -5.48 -32.86 5.96
CA SER A 286 -5.64 -33.74 4.80
C SER A 286 -6.76 -33.25 3.88
N THR A 287 -6.55 -33.40 2.57
CA THR A 287 -7.60 -33.22 1.56
C THR A 287 -8.23 -34.58 1.21
N MET A 288 -9.56 -34.63 1.19
CA MET A 288 -10.39 -35.81 0.86
C MET A 288 -10.43 -36.91 1.92
N LEU A 289 -11.64 -37.26 2.33
CA LEU A 289 -11.91 -38.40 3.19
C LEU A 289 -12.77 -39.43 2.46
N ASN A 290 -12.36 -40.68 2.54
CA ASN A 290 -13.30 -41.79 2.58
C ASN A 290 -13.65 -41.99 4.06
N ILE A 291 -14.94 -41.98 4.41
CA ILE A 291 -15.44 -41.87 5.80
C ILE A 291 -14.80 -42.92 6.74
N GLY A 292 -14.42 -44.09 6.22
CA GLY A 292 -13.78 -45.17 6.98
C GLY A 292 -12.32 -44.95 7.41
N LYS A 293 -11.65 -43.86 7.01
CA LYS A 293 -10.22 -43.61 7.31
C LYS A 293 -9.94 -42.46 8.30
N TYR A 294 -10.98 -41.87 8.89
CA TYR A 294 -10.85 -40.69 9.75
C TYR A 294 -9.82 -40.88 10.87
N THR A 295 -9.92 -41.97 11.65
CA THR A 295 -9.05 -42.20 12.82
C THR A 295 -7.57 -42.32 12.44
N ALA A 296 -7.25 -43.06 11.38
CA ALA A 296 -5.86 -43.23 10.94
C ALA A 296 -5.25 -41.92 10.44
N ILE A 297 -6.03 -41.11 9.71
CA ILE A 297 -5.59 -39.79 9.23
C ILE A 297 -5.40 -38.84 10.41
N LYS A 298 -6.35 -38.84 11.36
CA LYS A 298 -6.29 -38.04 12.57
C LYS A 298 -4.98 -38.30 13.33
N GLU A 299 -4.67 -39.57 13.62
CA GLU A 299 -3.46 -39.96 14.35
C GLU A 299 -2.18 -39.58 13.60
N SER A 300 -2.15 -39.78 12.27
CA SER A 300 -1.01 -39.36 11.44
C SER A 300 -0.78 -37.85 11.50
N LEU A 301 -1.84 -37.04 11.33
CA LEU A 301 -1.73 -35.58 11.34
C LEU A 301 -1.28 -35.03 12.69
N GLU A 302 -1.76 -35.62 13.79
CA GLU A 302 -1.32 -35.28 15.15
C GLU A 302 0.17 -35.60 15.34
N MET A 303 0.60 -36.78 14.91
CA MET A 303 1.99 -37.20 15.00
C MET A 303 2.92 -36.26 14.20
N ASP A 304 2.54 -35.91 12.97
CA ASP A 304 3.30 -34.99 12.12
C ASP A 304 3.40 -33.59 12.76
N ALA A 305 2.30 -33.09 13.33
CA ALA A 305 2.27 -31.79 13.99
C ALA A 305 3.14 -31.77 15.25
N LEU A 306 3.13 -32.86 16.04
CA LEU A 306 3.97 -33.01 17.23
C LEU A 306 5.45 -33.11 16.88
N GLN A 307 5.80 -33.87 15.83
CA GLN A 307 7.19 -33.96 15.36
C GLN A 307 7.72 -32.59 14.91
N MET A 308 6.92 -31.83 14.16
CA MET A 308 7.29 -30.47 13.77
C MET A 308 7.40 -29.54 14.98
N MET A 309 6.52 -29.65 15.99
CA MET A 309 6.59 -28.84 17.21
C MET A 309 7.90 -29.08 17.95
N ASN A 310 8.30 -30.35 18.10
CA ASN A 310 9.56 -30.70 18.74
C ASN A 310 10.76 -30.07 18.01
N SER A 311 10.75 -30.07 16.67
CA SER A 311 11.79 -29.41 15.88
C SER A 311 11.80 -27.89 16.09
N VAL A 312 10.65 -27.24 15.98
CA VAL A 312 10.53 -25.77 16.06
C VAL A 312 10.95 -25.23 17.43
N VAL A 313 10.59 -25.91 18.52
CA VAL A 313 10.93 -25.46 19.88
C VAL A 313 12.45 -25.50 20.14
N THR A 314 13.21 -26.33 19.42
CA THR A 314 14.69 -26.34 19.52
C THR A 314 15.34 -25.17 18.79
N MET A 315 14.62 -24.47 17.91
CA MET A 315 15.13 -23.34 17.13
C MET A 315 14.93 -22.02 17.88
N THR A 316 15.85 -21.08 17.71
CA THR A 316 15.68 -19.74 18.28
C THR A 316 14.70 -18.90 17.45
N SER A 317 13.93 -18.01 18.09
CA SER A 317 13.04 -17.05 17.38
C SER A 317 13.81 -16.22 16.34
N ARG A 318 15.09 -15.89 16.60
CA ARG A 318 15.95 -15.19 15.64
C ARG A 318 16.20 -16.02 14.37
N GLN A 319 16.50 -17.32 14.51
CA GLN A 319 16.73 -18.20 13.37
C GLN A 319 15.46 -18.38 12.53
N LEU A 320 14.33 -18.64 13.18
CA LEU A 320 13.02 -18.76 12.50
C LEU A 320 12.68 -17.48 11.73
N ARG A 321 12.79 -16.32 12.39
CA ARG A 321 12.52 -15.04 11.73
C ARG A 321 13.49 -14.77 10.57
N ALA A 322 14.79 -15.02 10.75
CA ALA A 322 15.78 -14.77 9.70
C ALA A 322 15.50 -15.63 8.45
N ALA A 323 15.23 -16.92 8.63
CA ALA A 323 14.90 -17.83 7.54
C ALA A 323 13.59 -17.42 6.82
N HIS A 324 12.59 -16.95 7.57
CA HIS A 324 11.35 -16.44 6.98
C HIS A 324 11.57 -15.16 6.16
N VAL A 325 12.27 -14.17 6.74
CA VAL A 325 12.53 -12.86 6.12
C VAL A 325 13.41 -13.00 4.87
N GLU A 326 14.37 -13.91 4.88
CA GLU A 326 15.22 -14.20 3.72
C GLU A 326 14.39 -14.62 2.49
N VAL A 327 13.38 -15.47 2.67
CA VAL A 327 12.48 -15.88 1.59
C VAL A 327 11.69 -14.69 1.05
N TRP A 328 11.17 -13.83 1.92
CA TRP A 328 10.43 -12.64 1.48
C TRP A 328 11.31 -11.64 0.74
N HIS A 329 12.54 -11.39 1.22
CA HIS A 329 13.53 -10.59 0.48
C HIS A 329 13.85 -11.21 -0.88
N HIS A 330 13.95 -12.54 -0.97
CA HIS A 330 14.14 -13.20 -2.25
C HIS A 330 12.99 -12.93 -3.22
N LEU A 331 11.74 -13.09 -2.76
CA LEU A 331 10.53 -12.81 -3.55
C LEU A 331 10.48 -11.35 -4.02
N PHE A 332 10.68 -10.40 -3.11
CA PHE A 332 10.64 -8.95 -3.40
C PHE A 332 11.91 -8.40 -4.08
N SER A 333 12.92 -9.24 -4.30
CA SER A 333 14.08 -8.85 -5.11
C SER A 333 13.69 -8.59 -6.58
N SER A 334 12.61 -9.24 -7.04
CA SER A 334 11.92 -8.91 -8.29
C SER A 334 10.72 -8.02 -7.99
N GLY A 335 10.38 -7.11 -8.91
CA GLY A 335 9.21 -6.26 -8.70
C GLY A 335 9.17 -5.05 -9.62
N LEU A 336 8.18 -4.20 -9.39
CA LEU A 336 7.95 -2.97 -10.13
C LEU A 336 8.01 -1.78 -9.17
N PHE A 337 8.84 -0.80 -9.49
CA PHE A 337 8.69 0.55 -8.97
C PHE A 337 7.97 1.42 -10.00
N ILE A 338 7.09 2.29 -9.52
CA ILE A 338 6.35 3.25 -10.33
C ILE A 338 6.35 4.61 -9.61
N SER A 339 6.66 5.69 -10.32
CA SER A 339 6.65 7.04 -9.73
C SER A 339 5.25 7.41 -9.23
N THR A 340 5.11 7.89 -8.00
CA THR A 340 3.82 8.26 -7.39
C THR A 340 3.01 9.22 -8.26
N SER A 341 1.75 8.89 -8.48
CA SER A 341 0.77 9.67 -9.22
C SER A 341 -0.28 10.24 -8.27
N LYS A 342 -0.57 11.54 -8.44
CA LYS A 342 -1.67 12.24 -7.76
C LYS A 342 -2.97 12.26 -8.57
N ALA A 343 -2.96 11.73 -9.79
CA ALA A 343 -4.16 11.61 -10.61
C ALA A 343 -5.20 10.72 -9.91
N ALA A 344 -6.48 11.14 -9.96
CA ALA A 344 -7.56 10.38 -9.35
C ALA A 344 -7.68 8.97 -9.95
N GLY A 345 -7.78 7.95 -9.09
CA GLY A 345 -7.88 6.55 -9.51
C GLY A 345 -6.57 5.93 -10.01
N ALA A 346 -5.46 6.67 -10.02
CA ALA A 346 -4.16 6.11 -10.39
C ALA A 346 -3.66 5.13 -9.32
N ILE A 347 -3.09 4.02 -9.76
CA ILE A 347 -2.45 3.03 -8.89
C ILE A 347 -1.01 3.45 -8.58
N ASN A 348 -0.62 3.32 -7.32
CA ASN A 348 0.68 3.69 -6.77
C ASN A 348 1.36 2.49 -6.08
N GLY A 349 2.60 2.69 -5.65
CA GLY A 349 3.44 1.64 -5.06
C GLY A 349 2.80 0.96 -3.86
N ASP A 350 2.09 1.70 -3.01
CA ASP A 350 1.37 1.21 -1.84
C ASP A 350 0.35 0.12 -2.20
N ARG A 351 -0.51 0.38 -3.19
CA ARG A 351 -1.53 -0.57 -3.64
C ARG A 351 -0.92 -1.74 -4.40
N ILE A 352 0.15 -1.51 -5.16
CA ILE A 352 0.89 -2.57 -5.88
C ILE A 352 1.54 -3.53 -4.89
N ASN A 353 2.31 -3.02 -3.92
CA ASN A 353 3.02 -3.82 -2.94
C ASN A 353 2.06 -4.55 -2.00
N ALA A 354 0.97 -3.90 -1.57
CA ALA A 354 -0.06 -4.56 -0.77
C ALA A 354 -0.72 -5.73 -1.53
N THR A 355 -1.05 -5.53 -2.80
CA THR A 355 -1.68 -6.57 -3.64
C THR A 355 -0.70 -7.73 -3.94
N LEU A 356 0.56 -7.41 -4.23
CA LEU A 356 1.63 -8.40 -4.40
C LEU A 356 1.81 -9.22 -3.12
N TYR A 357 2.00 -8.56 -1.98
CA TYR A 357 2.14 -9.21 -0.68
C TYR A 357 0.96 -10.12 -0.37
N MET A 358 -0.29 -9.64 -0.54
CA MET A 358 -1.48 -10.45 -0.26
C MET A 358 -1.56 -11.65 -1.19
N THR A 359 -1.29 -11.48 -2.50
CA THR A 359 -1.29 -12.59 -3.46
C THR A 359 -0.24 -13.63 -3.13
N LEU A 360 0.99 -13.20 -2.82
CA LEU A 360 2.08 -14.10 -2.44
C LEU A 360 1.85 -14.78 -1.10
N SER A 361 1.10 -14.18 -0.17
CA SER A 361 0.72 -14.77 1.12
C SER A 361 -0.30 -15.90 0.97
N GLN A 362 -1.01 -15.97 -0.17
CA GLN A 362 -1.96 -17.04 -0.49
C GLN A 362 -1.32 -18.24 -1.19
N VAL A 363 -0.03 -18.17 -1.54
CA VAL A 363 0.65 -19.16 -2.39
C VAL A 363 1.93 -19.66 -1.72
N ARG A 364 2.14 -20.99 -1.78
CA ARG A 364 3.28 -21.70 -1.20
C ARG A 364 4.59 -21.39 -1.93
N ALA A 365 5.70 -21.42 -1.21
CA ALA A 365 7.05 -21.30 -1.76
C ALA A 365 7.70 -22.70 -1.88
N GLN A 366 7.11 -23.57 -2.72
CA GLN A 366 7.37 -25.01 -2.73
C GLN A 366 8.85 -25.39 -2.82
N LYS A 367 9.62 -24.69 -3.66
CA LYS A 367 11.06 -24.91 -3.83
C LYS A 367 11.87 -24.78 -2.54
N ILE A 368 11.42 -23.90 -1.64
CA ILE A 368 12.14 -23.57 -0.42
C ILE A 368 11.63 -24.41 0.77
N GLU A 369 10.40 -24.91 0.68
CA GLU A 369 9.74 -25.71 1.72
C GLU A 369 10.20 -27.17 1.75
N SER A 370 10.68 -27.72 0.63
CA SER A 370 11.11 -29.12 0.52
C SER A 370 12.42 -29.25 -0.24
N GLU A 371 13.28 -30.19 0.19
CA GLU A 371 14.37 -30.70 -0.66
C GLU A 371 13.74 -31.37 -1.88
N MET A 372 13.62 -30.62 -2.98
CA MET A 372 13.16 -31.14 -4.24
C MET A 372 14.20 -32.12 -4.78
N SER A 373 13.75 -33.22 -5.39
CA SER A 373 14.66 -34.11 -6.11
C SER A 373 15.35 -33.36 -7.26
N GLN A 374 16.52 -33.83 -7.70
CA GLN A 374 17.27 -33.17 -8.78
C GLN A 374 16.45 -33.07 -10.08
N GLU A 375 15.55 -34.03 -10.34
CA GLU A 375 14.66 -34.01 -11.49
C GLU A 375 13.58 -32.92 -11.37
N GLU A 376 12.95 -32.80 -10.20
CA GLU A 376 11.96 -31.75 -9.92
C GLU A 376 12.60 -30.36 -9.95
N LEU A 377 13.83 -30.22 -9.43
CA LEU A 377 14.60 -28.98 -9.53
C LEU A 377 14.86 -28.60 -10.98
N ASN A 378 15.29 -29.54 -11.81
CA ASN A 378 15.54 -29.29 -13.24
C ASN A 378 14.26 -28.88 -13.97
N GLN A 379 13.13 -29.55 -13.69
CA GLN A 379 11.82 -29.17 -14.23
C GLN A 379 11.39 -27.77 -13.77
N HIS A 380 11.59 -27.45 -12.48
CA HIS A 380 11.32 -26.13 -11.90
C HIS A 380 12.16 -25.06 -12.62
N HIS A 381 13.48 -25.25 -12.73
CA HIS A 381 14.36 -24.35 -13.46
C HIS A 381 13.95 -24.14 -14.91
N SER A 382 13.58 -25.22 -15.63
CA SER A 382 13.14 -25.12 -17.02
C SER A 382 11.87 -24.27 -17.19
N HIS A 383 10.91 -24.40 -16.28
CA HIS A 383 9.66 -23.65 -16.34
C HIS A 383 9.82 -22.18 -15.97
N LEU A 384 10.71 -21.84 -15.03
CA LEU A 384 11.05 -20.44 -14.72
C LEU A 384 11.87 -19.79 -15.83
N ALA A 385 12.68 -20.59 -16.54
CA ALA A 385 13.60 -20.09 -17.56
C ALA A 385 12.90 -19.66 -18.85
N TYR A 386 11.82 -20.36 -19.24
CA TYR A 386 11.10 -20.03 -20.46
C TYR A 386 9.63 -20.45 -20.37
N THR A 387 8.74 -19.46 -20.23
CA THR A 387 7.30 -19.65 -20.34
C THR A 387 6.77 -18.99 -21.60
N GLU A 388 6.92 -19.69 -22.72
CA GLU A 388 6.33 -19.28 -24.00
C GLU A 388 4.86 -18.86 -23.83
N GLY A 389 4.52 -17.70 -24.38
CA GLY A 389 3.16 -17.17 -24.36
C GLY A 389 2.71 -16.55 -23.04
N CYS A 390 3.52 -16.60 -21.98
CA CYS A 390 3.28 -15.81 -20.76
C CYS A 390 4.04 -14.47 -20.88
N TYR A 391 3.41 -13.31 -20.74
CA TYR A 391 1.98 -13.03 -20.52
C TYR A 391 1.32 -12.57 -21.84
N GLY A 392 0.25 -13.24 -22.24
CA GLY A 392 -0.39 -13.05 -23.57
C GLY A 392 -1.43 -11.93 -23.67
N GLY A 393 -1.63 -11.11 -22.64
CA GLY A 393 -2.68 -10.07 -22.57
C GLY A 393 -2.15 -8.64 -22.55
N HIS A 394 -3.05 -7.67 -22.36
CA HIS A 394 -2.69 -6.25 -22.11
C HIS A 394 -2.17 -6.04 -20.69
N HIS A 395 -1.39 -4.97 -20.50
CA HIS A 395 -0.81 -4.65 -19.19
C HIS A 395 -1.89 -4.51 -18.12
N THR A 396 -1.60 -5.01 -16.92
CA THR A 396 -2.59 -5.14 -15.83
C THR A 396 -2.68 -3.89 -14.97
N LEU A 397 -1.82 -2.88 -15.16
CA LEU A 397 -1.82 -1.64 -14.35
C LEU A 397 -3.10 -0.82 -14.51
N GLN A 398 -3.82 -0.94 -15.63
CA GLN A 398 -5.12 -0.27 -15.83
C GLN A 398 -6.33 -1.20 -15.57
N ALA A 399 -6.10 -2.45 -15.17
CA ALA A 399 -7.17 -3.44 -14.97
C ALA A 399 -7.84 -3.28 -13.59
N ALA A 400 -8.75 -2.30 -13.46
CA ALA A 400 -9.37 -1.90 -12.18
C ALA A 400 -9.88 -3.06 -11.30
N ARG A 401 -10.42 -4.14 -11.90
CA ARG A 401 -10.92 -5.32 -11.15
C ARG A 401 -9.83 -6.10 -10.43
N LEU A 402 -8.59 -6.05 -10.89
CA LEU A 402 -7.45 -6.70 -10.23
C LEU A 402 -6.95 -5.93 -9.01
N TRP A 403 -7.37 -4.67 -8.87
CA TRP A 403 -6.84 -3.78 -7.85
C TRP A 403 -7.86 -3.47 -6.76
N LEU A 404 -8.97 -4.18 -6.60
CA LEU A 404 -10.00 -3.86 -5.60
C LEU A 404 -9.44 -3.75 -4.17
N ASP A 405 -10.15 -3.01 -3.31
CA ASP A 405 -9.71 -2.76 -1.93
C ASP A 405 -9.61 -4.07 -1.11
N LEU A 406 -8.59 -4.16 -0.27
CA LEU A 406 -8.21 -5.36 0.48
C LEU A 406 -8.63 -5.25 1.96
N ASN A 407 -9.88 -4.86 2.20
CA ASN A 407 -10.40 -4.46 3.52
C ASN A 407 -11.10 -5.56 4.33
N SER A 408 -11.11 -6.78 3.82
CA SER A 408 -11.62 -7.96 4.52
C SER A 408 -10.98 -9.22 3.96
N MET A 409 -11.04 -10.32 4.72
CA MET A 409 -10.55 -11.60 4.21
C MET A 409 -11.27 -12.03 2.92
N ASP A 410 -12.58 -11.85 2.82
CA ASP A 410 -13.34 -12.20 1.60
C ASP A 410 -12.84 -11.42 0.38
N ARG A 411 -12.50 -10.13 0.56
CA ARG A 411 -11.91 -9.31 -0.51
C ARG A 411 -10.51 -9.78 -0.89
N ILE A 412 -9.68 -10.13 0.09
CA ILE A 412 -8.35 -10.71 -0.16
C ILE A 412 -8.49 -12.00 -0.97
N VAL A 413 -9.35 -12.93 -0.55
CA VAL A 413 -9.62 -14.18 -1.27
C VAL A 413 -10.12 -13.92 -2.69
N GLN A 414 -11.04 -12.97 -2.87
CA GLN A 414 -11.59 -12.61 -4.16
C GLN A 414 -10.52 -12.06 -5.12
N VAL A 415 -9.75 -11.05 -4.67
CA VAL A 415 -8.73 -10.38 -5.49
C VAL A 415 -7.63 -11.36 -5.86
N THR A 416 -7.12 -12.13 -4.90
CA THR A 416 -6.04 -13.10 -5.14
C THR A 416 -6.50 -14.22 -6.07
N SER A 417 -7.73 -14.73 -5.91
CA SER A 417 -8.30 -15.72 -6.85
C SER A 417 -8.42 -15.17 -8.26
N LEU A 418 -8.82 -13.89 -8.41
CA LEU A 418 -8.92 -13.24 -9.71
C LEU A 418 -7.54 -13.04 -10.35
N TRP A 419 -6.52 -12.65 -9.58
CA TRP A 419 -5.14 -12.56 -10.05
C TRP A 419 -4.64 -13.91 -10.58
N LEU A 420 -4.70 -14.96 -9.76
CA LEU A 420 -4.24 -16.29 -10.15
C LEU A 420 -4.97 -16.79 -11.41
N LYS A 421 -6.29 -16.61 -11.48
CA LYS A 421 -7.08 -16.99 -12.66
C LYS A 421 -6.70 -16.19 -13.91
N THR A 422 -6.45 -14.90 -13.77
CA THR A 422 -6.06 -14.03 -14.89
C THR A 422 -4.71 -14.46 -15.45
N LEU A 423 -3.72 -14.68 -14.59
CA LEU A 423 -2.39 -15.13 -14.99
C LEU A 423 -2.44 -16.48 -15.70
N GLU A 424 -3.18 -17.45 -15.15
CA GLU A 424 -3.36 -18.76 -15.79
C GLU A 424 -4.01 -18.65 -17.17
N SER A 425 -5.06 -17.83 -17.28
CA SER A 425 -5.81 -17.64 -18.54
C SER A 425 -4.98 -16.93 -19.61
N GLN A 426 -3.96 -16.16 -19.21
CA GLN A 426 -3.06 -15.40 -20.09
C GLN A 426 -1.72 -16.11 -20.31
N GLY A 427 -1.68 -17.44 -20.22
CA GLY A 427 -0.52 -18.26 -20.57
C GLY A 427 0.44 -18.58 -19.43
N CYS A 428 0.30 -17.94 -18.25
CA CYS A 428 1.25 -18.07 -17.14
C CYS A 428 0.97 -19.26 -16.20
N HIS A 429 0.17 -20.24 -16.62
CA HIS A 429 -0.20 -21.40 -15.81
C HIS A 429 0.99 -22.22 -15.29
N LYS A 430 2.10 -22.30 -16.04
CA LYS A 430 3.34 -22.95 -15.58
C LYS A 430 3.96 -22.20 -14.41
N LEU A 431 4.12 -20.89 -14.52
CA LEU A 431 4.64 -20.04 -13.44
C LEU A 431 3.75 -20.09 -12.19
N VAL A 432 2.44 -20.01 -12.36
CA VAL A 432 1.49 -20.08 -11.22
C VAL A 432 1.61 -21.41 -10.47
N LYS A 433 1.81 -22.53 -11.18
CA LYS A 433 2.01 -23.85 -10.56
C LYS A 433 3.29 -23.96 -9.72
N MET A 434 4.29 -23.14 -10.00
CA MET A 434 5.58 -23.15 -9.28
C MET A 434 5.51 -22.44 -7.92
N GLY A 435 4.35 -21.85 -7.59
CA GLY A 435 4.15 -21.20 -6.31
C GLY A 435 4.59 -19.74 -6.32
N ALA A 436 5.01 -19.24 -5.17
CA ALA A 436 5.19 -17.81 -4.92
C ALA A 436 6.23 -17.14 -5.86
N GLU A 437 7.36 -17.80 -6.15
CA GLU A 437 8.38 -17.27 -7.07
C GLU A 437 7.82 -17.08 -8.49
N GLY A 438 7.12 -18.10 -9.00
CA GLY A 438 6.51 -18.03 -10.32
C GLY A 438 5.35 -17.05 -10.39
N VAL A 439 4.51 -16.97 -9.34
CA VAL A 439 3.44 -15.96 -9.26
C VAL A 439 4.00 -14.54 -9.27
N MET A 440 5.09 -14.27 -8.54
CA MET A 440 5.78 -12.97 -8.57
C MET A 440 6.22 -12.61 -9.99
N GLN A 441 6.90 -13.54 -10.68
CA GLN A 441 7.34 -13.33 -12.06
C GLN A 441 6.16 -13.15 -13.02
N ALA A 442 5.10 -13.95 -12.91
CA ALA A 442 3.91 -13.84 -13.73
C ALA A 442 3.20 -12.48 -13.55
N MET A 443 3.10 -11.99 -12.31
CA MET A 443 2.55 -10.66 -12.03
C MET A 443 3.43 -9.56 -12.62
N LEU A 444 4.76 -9.65 -12.44
CA LEU A 444 5.72 -8.70 -13.00
C LEU A 444 5.63 -8.62 -14.53
N LEU A 445 5.55 -9.77 -15.20
CA LEU A 445 5.35 -9.84 -16.65
C LEU A 445 4.02 -9.16 -17.04
N SER A 446 2.94 -9.44 -16.30
CA SER A 446 1.63 -8.86 -16.56
C SER A 446 1.59 -7.33 -16.42
N PHE A 447 2.39 -6.73 -15.54
CA PHE A 447 2.38 -5.28 -15.33
C PHE A 447 2.87 -4.50 -16.54
N GLY A 448 3.76 -5.07 -17.35
CA GLY A 448 4.28 -4.43 -18.57
C GLY A 448 3.82 -5.09 -19.86
N ALA A 449 2.87 -6.02 -19.81
CA ALA A 449 2.55 -6.89 -20.96
C ALA A 449 3.81 -7.55 -21.54
N TRP A 450 4.73 -7.98 -20.68
CA TRP A 450 5.93 -8.68 -21.09
C TRP A 450 5.56 -10.07 -21.59
N LYS A 451 6.06 -10.45 -22.77
CA LYS A 451 5.72 -11.73 -23.39
C LYS A 451 6.98 -12.44 -23.88
N PHE A 452 7.10 -13.71 -23.53
CA PHE A 452 8.06 -14.60 -24.18
C PHE A 452 7.46 -15.15 -25.48
N SER A 453 8.08 -14.81 -26.60
CA SER A 453 7.70 -15.26 -27.95
C SER A 453 8.89 -15.98 -28.60
N ASN A 454 8.75 -17.27 -28.90
CA ASN A 454 9.77 -18.13 -29.51
C ASN A 454 11.12 -18.20 -28.78
N GLN A 455 11.95 -17.17 -28.92
CA GLN A 455 13.32 -17.10 -28.41
C GLN A 455 13.66 -15.72 -27.84
N HIS A 456 12.68 -14.82 -27.69
CA HIS A 456 12.91 -13.46 -27.24
C HIS A 456 11.83 -13.00 -26.25
N LEU A 457 12.19 -12.00 -25.46
CA LEU A 457 11.31 -11.27 -24.55
C LEU A 457 10.86 -9.98 -25.24
N GLU A 458 9.56 -9.75 -25.27
CA GLU A 458 8.91 -8.57 -25.85
C GLU A 458 8.32 -7.70 -24.74
N PHE A 459 8.53 -6.38 -24.83
CA PHE A 459 7.80 -5.40 -24.02
C PHE A 459 6.61 -4.84 -24.81
N ASN A 460 5.41 -5.41 -24.65
CA ASN A 460 4.24 -5.09 -25.47
C ASN A 460 3.36 -3.94 -24.91
N THR A 461 3.94 -3.03 -24.12
CA THR A 461 3.21 -1.83 -23.66
C THR A 461 3.16 -0.77 -24.76
N GLU A 462 2.04 -0.05 -24.86
CA GLU A 462 1.90 1.03 -25.85
C GLU A 462 2.69 2.28 -25.41
N PRO A 463 3.34 3.01 -26.35
CA PRO A 463 4.04 4.24 -26.02
C PRO A 463 3.20 5.26 -25.24
N LYS A 464 1.89 5.37 -25.51
CA LYS A 464 0.96 6.28 -24.80
C LYS A 464 0.84 5.98 -23.29
N ASP A 465 1.07 4.73 -22.89
CA ASP A 465 0.96 4.28 -21.50
C ASP A 465 2.26 4.51 -20.72
N LEU A 466 3.35 4.92 -21.38
CA LEU A 466 4.67 5.17 -20.79
C LEU A 466 4.84 6.60 -20.24
N HIS A 467 3.77 7.16 -19.67
CA HIS A 467 3.72 8.55 -19.16
C HIS A 467 4.17 8.71 -17.70
N ARG A 468 4.75 7.66 -17.10
CA ARG A 468 5.30 7.64 -15.73
C ARG A 468 6.66 6.94 -15.75
N ASP A 469 7.46 7.19 -14.71
CA ASP A 469 8.69 6.44 -14.55
C ASP A 469 8.37 5.06 -13.99
N PHE A 470 8.88 4.03 -14.66
CA PHE A 470 8.74 2.63 -14.27
C PHE A 470 10.11 2.00 -14.12
N HIS A 471 10.26 1.09 -13.15
CA HIS A 471 11.48 0.32 -13.00
C HIS A 471 11.14 -1.14 -12.68
N TYR A 472 11.26 -1.98 -13.70
CA TYR A 472 11.09 -3.42 -13.63
C TYR A 472 12.42 -4.04 -13.18
N ARG A 473 12.39 -4.72 -12.03
CA ARG A 473 13.55 -5.36 -11.40
C ARG A 473 13.50 -6.86 -11.58
N ARG A 474 14.61 -7.42 -12.05
CA ARG A 474 14.89 -8.86 -12.12
C ARG A 474 13.80 -9.66 -12.81
N ILE A 475 13.43 -9.23 -14.02
CA ILE A 475 12.66 -10.10 -14.92
C ILE A 475 13.53 -11.31 -15.22
N ASN A 476 13.05 -12.50 -14.87
CA ASN A 476 13.80 -13.73 -15.08
C ASN A 476 13.79 -14.10 -16.56
N TYR A 477 14.96 -14.29 -17.16
CA TYR A 477 15.12 -14.78 -18.52
C TYR A 477 16.11 -15.94 -18.49
N GLY A 478 15.66 -17.15 -18.83
CA GLY A 478 16.55 -18.29 -18.90
C GLY A 478 16.92 -18.81 -17.51
N ASN A 479 18.02 -19.55 -17.40
CA ASN A 479 18.35 -20.28 -16.17
C ASN A 479 19.20 -19.48 -15.18
N GLY A 480 19.35 -18.17 -15.38
CA GLY A 480 20.18 -17.35 -14.52
C GLY A 480 20.36 -15.88 -14.93
N THR A 481 19.67 -15.42 -15.98
CA THR A 481 19.74 -14.02 -16.40
C THR A 481 18.61 -13.21 -15.78
N HIS A 482 18.96 -12.07 -15.21
CA HIS A 482 18.02 -11.12 -14.64
C HIS A 482 18.09 -9.79 -15.40
N VAL A 483 16.98 -9.44 -16.03
CA VAL A 483 16.86 -8.22 -16.83
C VAL A 483 16.21 -7.12 -16.00
N ASN A 484 16.85 -5.95 -15.97
CA ASN A 484 16.30 -4.73 -15.41
C ASN A 484 15.95 -3.76 -16.53
N VAL A 485 14.71 -3.28 -16.53
CA VAL A 485 14.23 -2.30 -17.51
C VAL A 485 13.66 -1.10 -16.79
N THR A 486 14.15 0.08 -17.13
CA THR A 486 13.67 1.36 -16.61
C THR A 486 13.03 2.14 -17.74
N VAL A 487 11.81 2.60 -17.54
CA VAL A 487 11.17 3.62 -18.37
C VAL A 487 11.36 4.94 -17.66
N ALA A 488 11.94 5.92 -18.34
CA ALA A 488 12.10 7.27 -17.79
C ALA A 488 11.41 8.28 -18.71
N VAL A 489 10.60 9.16 -18.13
CA VAL A 489 9.99 10.30 -18.81
C VAL A 489 10.92 11.49 -18.67
N LEU A 490 11.49 11.94 -19.77
CA LEU A 490 12.44 13.05 -19.82
C LEU A 490 11.73 14.41 -19.67
N GLU A 491 12.52 15.48 -19.57
CA GLU A 491 12.01 16.85 -19.43
C GLU A 491 11.20 17.33 -20.63
N ASP A 492 11.45 16.78 -21.82
CA ASP A 492 10.69 17.03 -23.05
C ASP A 492 9.41 16.18 -23.14
N ASN A 493 9.04 15.50 -22.05
CA ASN A 493 7.93 14.56 -21.93
C ASN A 493 8.02 13.35 -22.87
N LYS A 494 9.19 13.04 -23.44
CA LYS A 494 9.40 11.78 -24.17
C LYS A 494 9.80 10.67 -23.21
N ALA A 495 9.28 9.47 -23.47
CA ALA A 495 9.69 8.26 -22.77
C ALA A 495 10.95 7.66 -23.42
N VAL A 496 11.89 7.21 -22.60
CA VAL A 496 13.07 6.44 -23.02
C VAL A 496 13.22 5.18 -22.18
N LEU A 497 13.81 4.14 -22.77
CA LEU A 497 14.05 2.86 -22.10
C LEU A 497 15.54 2.73 -21.74
N TYR A 498 15.81 2.25 -20.54
CA TYR A 498 17.15 1.83 -20.11
C TYR A 498 17.13 0.36 -19.73
N VAL A 499 18.01 -0.42 -20.34
CA VAL A 499 18.11 -1.88 -20.13
C VAL A 499 19.48 -2.21 -19.55
N ALA A 500 19.49 -3.03 -18.50
CA ALA A 500 20.71 -3.56 -17.90
C ALA A 500 20.50 -5.01 -17.44
N LEU A 501 21.59 -5.77 -17.32
CA LEU A 501 21.59 -7.13 -16.79
C LEU A 501 22.23 -7.14 -15.41
N ASP A 502 21.51 -7.61 -14.39
CA ASP A 502 22.08 -7.79 -13.04
C ASP A 502 23.01 -9.00 -12.99
N ARG A 503 22.61 -10.05 -13.71
CA ARG A 503 23.34 -11.30 -13.89
C ARG A 503 22.99 -11.82 -15.27
N ASN A 504 23.94 -12.47 -15.93
CA ASN A 504 23.71 -13.13 -17.20
C ASN A 504 24.47 -14.46 -17.30
N ASP A 505 23.85 -15.44 -17.96
CA ASP A 505 24.45 -16.74 -18.28
C ASP A 505 25.01 -16.81 -19.70
N LYS A 506 24.59 -15.88 -20.57
CA LYS A 506 24.97 -15.74 -21.98
C LYS A 506 25.10 -14.27 -22.37
N ASP A 507 25.55 -14.02 -23.59
CA ASP A 507 25.40 -12.70 -24.21
C ASP A 507 23.95 -12.47 -24.60
N TYR A 508 23.42 -11.29 -24.24
CA TYR A 508 22.09 -10.86 -24.61
C TYR A 508 22.16 -9.58 -25.44
N TYR A 509 21.20 -9.43 -26.33
CA TYR A 509 21.09 -8.33 -27.27
C TYR A 509 19.69 -7.73 -27.19
N GLY A 510 19.59 -6.42 -27.34
CA GLY A 510 18.34 -5.68 -27.38
C GLY A 510 18.16 -4.88 -28.66
N CYS A 511 16.91 -4.67 -29.07
CA CYS A 511 16.52 -3.71 -30.09
C CYS A 511 15.21 -3.03 -29.72
N ASP A 512 15.04 -1.79 -30.20
CA ASP A 512 13.82 -1.00 -30.02
C ASP A 512 12.72 -1.41 -31.02
N GLY A 513 11.59 -0.69 -30.98
CA GLY A 513 10.40 -1.02 -31.79
C GLY A 513 10.71 -1.21 -33.28
N GLY A 514 10.25 -2.36 -33.81
CA GLY A 514 10.48 -2.77 -35.20
C GLY A 514 11.87 -3.37 -35.51
N CYS A 515 12.85 -3.25 -34.60
CA CYS A 515 14.20 -3.81 -34.73
C CYS A 515 14.88 -3.54 -36.08
N LEU A 516 14.75 -2.32 -36.60
CA LEU A 516 15.37 -1.90 -37.87
C LEU A 516 16.89 -1.73 -37.76
N ASP A 517 17.35 -1.30 -36.59
CA ASP A 517 18.75 -1.06 -36.28
C ASP A 517 19.46 -2.36 -35.86
N SER A 518 20.80 -2.39 -35.93
CA SER A 518 21.57 -3.57 -35.52
C SER A 518 21.41 -3.85 -34.02
N PRO A 519 21.25 -5.12 -33.60
CA PRO A 519 21.07 -5.46 -32.18
C PRO A 519 22.23 -4.98 -31.31
N VAL A 520 21.89 -4.35 -30.18
CA VAL A 520 22.86 -3.80 -29.23
C VAL A 520 23.12 -4.81 -28.13
N GLN A 521 24.39 -5.15 -27.88
CA GLN A 521 24.76 -6.06 -26.79
C GLN A 521 24.51 -5.40 -25.43
N LEU A 522 23.81 -6.13 -24.57
CA LEU A 522 23.45 -5.73 -23.21
C LEU A 522 24.56 -6.14 -22.22
N SER A 523 24.64 -5.41 -21.12
CA SER A 523 25.61 -5.65 -20.05
C SER A 523 25.05 -5.15 -18.71
N SER A 524 25.87 -5.16 -17.65
CA SER A 524 25.51 -4.50 -16.38
C SER A 524 25.38 -2.98 -16.49
N GLN A 525 25.98 -2.36 -17.52
CA GLN A 525 25.78 -0.94 -17.80
C GLN A 525 24.46 -0.70 -18.50
N ARG A 526 23.74 0.34 -18.06
CA ARG A 526 22.47 0.76 -18.65
C ARG A 526 22.66 1.19 -20.11
N ARG A 527 21.99 0.49 -21.02
CA ARG A 527 21.89 0.84 -22.45
C ARG A 527 20.57 1.54 -22.71
N GLN A 528 20.62 2.68 -23.39
CA GLN A 528 19.44 3.47 -23.72
C GLN A 528 18.86 3.03 -25.06
N PHE A 529 17.53 2.92 -25.13
CA PHE A 529 16.76 2.67 -26.33
C PHE A 529 15.64 3.72 -26.45
N PRO A 530 15.45 4.34 -27.62
CA PRO A 530 14.33 5.25 -27.84
C PRO A 530 13.01 4.47 -27.89
N VAL A 531 11.93 5.07 -27.39
CA VAL A 531 10.59 4.50 -27.58
C VAL A 531 10.10 4.88 -28.98
N LYS A 532 9.81 3.88 -29.80
CA LYS A 532 9.31 4.04 -31.17
C LYS A 532 7.83 3.66 -31.26
N LEU A 533 7.09 4.32 -32.14
CA LEU A 533 5.73 3.99 -32.55
C LEU A 533 5.80 3.34 -33.94
N THR A 534 5.12 2.20 -34.11
CA THR A 534 5.16 1.44 -35.36
C THR A 534 3.76 1.21 -35.94
N GLU A 535 3.69 1.05 -37.27
CA GLU A 535 2.50 0.59 -37.99
C GLU A 535 2.83 -0.66 -38.84
N PRO A 536 2.14 -1.81 -38.63
CA PRO A 536 1.24 -2.10 -37.50
C PRO A 536 1.97 -2.03 -36.15
N ARG A 537 1.22 -2.03 -35.05
CA ARG A 537 1.78 -1.89 -33.70
C ARG A 537 2.58 -3.12 -33.29
N THR A 538 3.75 -2.87 -32.70
CA THR A 538 4.73 -3.89 -32.29
C THR A 538 5.23 -3.61 -30.87
N ALA A 539 6.07 -4.48 -30.32
CA ALA A 539 6.66 -4.29 -29.01
C ALA A 539 7.59 -3.07 -29.01
N VAL A 540 7.70 -2.36 -27.89
CA VAL A 540 8.62 -1.21 -27.77
C VAL A 540 10.06 -1.62 -27.52
N LEU A 541 10.28 -2.87 -27.10
CA LEU A 541 11.60 -3.44 -26.80
C LEU A 541 11.58 -4.95 -27.01
N TYR A 542 12.66 -5.44 -27.61
CA TYR A 542 12.93 -6.86 -27.80
C TYR A 542 14.26 -7.22 -27.15
N ILE A 543 14.35 -8.34 -26.44
CA ILE A 543 15.58 -8.85 -25.85
C ILE A 543 15.75 -10.34 -26.18
N THR A 544 16.93 -10.75 -26.61
CA THR A 544 17.23 -12.18 -26.85
C THR A 544 18.70 -12.53 -26.60
N SER A 545 18.99 -13.80 -26.42
CA SER A 545 20.37 -14.33 -26.45
C SER A 545 20.82 -14.77 -27.85
N ASP A 546 19.90 -14.95 -28.80
CA ASP A 546 20.22 -15.31 -30.19
C ASP A 546 20.29 -14.06 -31.07
N LYS A 547 21.51 -13.58 -31.31
CA LYS A 547 21.77 -12.42 -32.15
C LYS A 547 21.24 -12.59 -33.57
N GLN A 548 21.40 -13.78 -34.17
CA GLN A 548 20.97 -14.04 -35.54
C GLN A 548 19.44 -14.03 -35.65
N HIS A 549 18.77 -14.62 -34.67
CA HIS A 549 17.31 -14.53 -34.54
C HIS A 549 16.86 -13.07 -34.47
N MET A 550 17.52 -12.23 -33.66
CA MET A 550 17.20 -10.79 -33.56
C MET A 550 17.39 -10.05 -34.88
N GLU A 551 18.49 -10.31 -35.60
CA GLU A 551 18.75 -9.70 -36.91
C GLU A 551 17.71 -10.11 -37.96
N ASN A 552 17.15 -11.32 -37.83
CA ASN A 552 16.11 -11.84 -38.70
C ASN A 552 14.73 -11.26 -38.37
N LEU A 553 14.47 -10.82 -37.13
CA LEU A 553 13.17 -10.27 -36.71
C LEU A 553 12.74 -9.06 -37.55
N LYS A 554 13.69 -8.23 -37.99
CA LYS A 554 13.38 -7.08 -38.87
C LYS A 554 12.64 -7.47 -40.16
N HIS A 555 12.87 -8.70 -40.64
CA HIS A 555 12.22 -9.23 -41.84
C HIS A 555 10.86 -9.88 -41.56
N THR A 556 10.54 -10.17 -40.29
CA THR A 556 9.31 -10.88 -39.89
C THR A 556 8.29 -10.00 -39.18
N ILE A 557 8.70 -8.88 -38.57
CA ILE A 557 7.78 -7.96 -37.87
C ILE A 557 6.90 -7.18 -38.89
N HIS A 558 7.30 -7.11 -40.16
CA HIS A 558 6.54 -6.50 -41.28
C HIS A 558 6.04 -5.07 -40.99
N VAL A 559 6.86 -4.24 -40.33
CA VAL A 559 6.59 -2.81 -40.17
C VAL A 559 6.81 -2.06 -41.47
N HIS A 560 5.92 -1.11 -41.77
CA HIS A 560 6.10 -0.19 -42.90
C HIS A 560 6.37 1.24 -42.43
N GLU A 561 5.86 1.64 -41.26
CA GLU A 561 6.18 2.92 -40.64
C GLU A 561 6.76 2.72 -39.24
N VAL A 562 7.88 3.39 -38.98
CA VAL A 562 8.55 3.42 -37.69
C VAL A 562 8.99 4.86 -37.43
N GLY A 563 8.47 5.47 -36.37
CA GLY A 563 8.84 6.81 -35.94
C GLY A 563 9.14 6.84 -34.44
N GLU A 564 9.89 7.84 -33.98
CA GLU A 564 9.96 8.10 -32.54
C GLU A 564 8.58 8.40 -31.98
N ALA A 565 8.27 7.87 -30.80
CA ALA A 565 7.01 8.18 -30.13
C ALA A 565 6.94 9.70 -29.82
N PRO A 566 5.77 10.33 -30.03
CA PRO A 566 5.60 11.73 -29.70
C PRO A 566 5.72 11.96 -28.19
N ALA A 567 6.11 13.17 -27.81
CA ALA A 567 6.10 13.60 -26.42
C ALA A 567 4.68 13.50 -25.83
N HIS A 568 4.59 13.10 -24.57
CA HIS A 568 3.32 13.08 -23.85
C HIS A 568 2.75 14.49 -23.68
N GLU A 569 1.43 14.60 -23.70
CA GLU A 569 0.75 15.87 -23.51
C GLU A 569 1.02 16.43 -22.11
N GLN A 570 1.39 17.72 -22.03
CA GLN A 570 1.78 18.37 -20.78
C GLN A 570 0.73 18.24 -19.67
N HIS A 571 -0.55 18.26 -20.04
CA HIS A 571 -1.64 18.15 -19.08
C HIS A 571 -1.74 16.76 -18.44
N VAL A 572 -1.38 15.69 -19.17
CA VAL A 572 -1.32 14.32 -18.64
C VAL A 572 -0.20 14.23 -17.60
N ILE A 573 1.00 14.71 -17.96
CA ILE A 573 2.15 14.75 -17.03
C ILE A 573 1.84 15.60 -15.79
N ALA A 574 1.22 16.77 -15.99
CA ALA A 574 0.80 17.65 -14.89
C ALA A 574 -0.24 16.98 -13.98
N LEU A 575 -1.20 16.26 -14.55
CA LEU A 575 -2.21 15.52 -13.78
C LEU A 575 -1.55 14.46 -12.89
N HIS A 576 -0.59 13.69 -13.41
CA HIS A 576 0.11 12.68 -12.62
C HIS A 576 1.03 13.28 -11.56
N LYS A 577 1.77 14.35 -11.88
CA LYS A 577 2.71 14.99 -10.92
C LYS A 577 2.01 15.83 -9.85
N HIS A 578 0.94 16.55 -10.21
CA HIS A 578 0.31 17.56 -9.36
C HIS A 578 -1.14 17.26 -8.96
N GLY A 579 -1.80 16.28 -9.58
CA GLY A 579 -3.18 15.90 -9.29
C GLY A 579 -4.23 16.70 -10.04
N HIS A 580 -3.81 17.70 -10.83
CA HIS A 580 -4.70 18.49 -11.67
C HIS A 580 -3.99 18.94 -12.95
N ALA A 581 -4.75 19.13 -14.03
CA ALA A 581 -4.23 19.48 -15.36
C ALA A 581 -3.51 20.84 -15.41
N LEU A 582 -3.81 21.75 -14.47
CA LEU A 582 -3.27 23.13 -14.43
C LEU A 582 -1.90 23.26 -13.71
N ALA A 583 -1.12 22.19 -13.59
CA ALA A 583 0.30 22.22 -13.21
C ALA A 583 0.66 22.84 -11.83
N GLY A 584 -0.09 22.51 -10.77
CA GLY A 584 0.37 22.71 -9.39
C GLY A 584 0.35 24.12 -8.79
N LEU A 585 -0.19 25.16 -9.47
CA LEU A 585 -0.32 26.49 -8.86
C LEU A 585 -1.30 26.42 -7.66
N PRO A 586 -0.92 26.87 -6.45
CA PRO A 586 -1.75 26.75 -5.24
C PRO A 586 -3.16 27.32 -5.44
N THR A 587 -4.18 26.74 -4.79
CA THR A 587 -5.56 27.25 -4.83
C THR A 587 -5.68 28.73 -4.48
N PHE A 588 -4.80 29.22 -3.60
CA PHE A 588 -4.69 30.65 -3.28
C PHE A 588 -4.30 31.51 -4.50
N PHE A 589 -3.39 31.04 -5.37
CA PHE A 589 -3.04 31.75 -6.60
C PHE A 589 -4.28 31.98 -7.46
N TRP A 590 -5.08 30.94 -7.68
CA TRP A 590 -6.32 31.05 -8.45
C TRP A 590 -7.36 31.95 -7.77
N ALA A 591 -7.50 31.87 -6.45
CA ALA A 591 -8.38 32.77 -5.70
C ALA A 591 -7.94 34.25 -5.82
N THR A 592 -6.65 34.53 -5.73
CA THR A 592 -6.10 35.88 -5.91
C THR A 592 -6.25 36.39 -7.33
N PHE A 593 -6.05 35.52 -8.32
CA PHE A 593 -6.21 35.84 -9.74
C PHE A 593 -7.68 36.16 -10.06
N SER A 594 -8.63 35.33 -9.59
CA SER A 594 -10.06 35.60 -9.72
C SER A 594 -10.48 36.89 -9.01
N LEU A 595 -9.97 37.16 -7.80
CA LEU A 595 -10.22 38.42 -7.10
C LEU A 595 -9.72 39.63 -7.91
N LEU A 596 -8.53 39.55 -8.49
CA LEU A 596 -7.94 40.61 -9.30
C LEU A 596 -8.76 40.87 -10.57
N ILE A 597 -9.24 39.80 -11.22
CA ILE A 597 -10.17 39.90 -12.35
C ILE A 597 -11.45 40.63 -11.93
N VAL A 598 -12.07 40.25 -10.81
CA VAL A 598 -13.30 40.90 -10.32
C VAL A 598 -13.05 42.38 -10.03
N LEU A 599 -11.95 42.71 -9.34
CA LEU A 599 -11.58 44.11 -9.04
C LEU A 599 -11.34 44.93 -10.31
N PHE A 600 -10.69 44.35 -11.31
CA PHE A 600 -10.48 44.98 -12.61
C PHE A 600 -11.82 45.26 -13.31
N HIS A 601 -12.74 44.29 -13.34
CA HIS A 601 -14.05 44.47 -13.97
C HIS A 601 -14.91 45.51 -13.23
N LEU A 602 -14.84 45.56 -11.89
CA LEU A 602 -15.51 46.59 -11.10
C LEU A 602 -14.93 47.98 -11.37
N PHE A 603 -13.61 48.09 -11.55
CA PHE A 603 -12.95 49.34 -11.93
C PHE A 603 -13.38 49.78 -13.33
N LEU A 604 -13.42 48.86 -14.29
CA LEU A 604 -13.83 49.12 -15.67
C LEU A 604 -15.30 49.53 -15.74
N PHE A 605 -16.19 48.86 -14.99
CA PHE A 605 -17.59 49.26 -14.84
C PHE A 605 -17.73 50.65 -14.24
N LYS A 606 -16.93 50.98 -13.21
CA LYS A 606 -16.93 52.32 -12.62
C LYS A 606 -16.47 53.38 -13.61
N LEU A 607 -15.48 53.09 -14.44
CA LEU A 607 -14.98 54.00 -15.46
C LEU A 607 -16.07 54.29 -16.50
N ILE A 608 -16.70 53.23 -17.04
CA ILE A 608 -17.83 53.35 -17.97
C ILE A 608 -19.00 54.10 -17.33
N TYR A 609 -19.35 53.79 -16.07
CA TYR A 609 -20.44 54.48 -15.37
C TYR A 609 -20.14 55.97 -15.16
N ASN A 610 -18.92 56.34 -14.77
CA ASN A 610 -18.56 57.74 -14.61
C ASN A 610 -18.55 58.50 -15.95
N GLU A 611 -18.17 57.84 -17.04
CA GLU A 611 -18.09 58.47 -18.36
C GLU A 611 -19.47 58.62 -19.02
N TYR A 612 -20.37 57.63 -18.86
CA TYR A 612 -21.72 57.67 -19.42
C TYR A 612 -22.79 58.26 -18.49
N CYS A 613 -22.59 58.25 -17.16
CA CYS A 613 -23.58 58.73 -16.17
C CYS A 613 -23.06 59.85 -15.26
N GLY A 614 -21.76 60.22 -15.31
CA GLY A 614 -21.17 61.24 -14.45
C GLY A 614 -21.19 62.69 -15.00
N GLY A 615 -21.77 62.90 -16.17
CA GLY A 615 -21.98 64.23 -16.73
C GLY A 615 -23.16 64.93 -16.07
N ILE A 616 -22.87 65.88 -15.17
CA ILE A 616 -23.57 67.13 -14.80
C ILE A 616 -23.43 67.36 -13.29
N GLN A 617 -22.50 68.21 -12.88
CA GLN A 617 -22.72 69.10 -11.74
C GLN A 617 -22.26 70.54 -12.07
N PRO A 618 -23.00 71.58 -11.64
CA PRO A 618 -22.82 72.96 -12.09
C PRO A 618 -21.79 73.72 -11.23
N GLU A 619 -20.94 74.51 -11.88
CA GLU A 619 -20.01 75.45 -11.23
C GLU A 619 -20.75 76.50 -10.38
N THR A 620 -20.34 76.67 -9.11
CA THR A 620 -20.59 77.91 -8.37
C THR A 620 -19.26 78.64 -8.16
N LYS A 621 -19.05 79.71 -8.93
CA LYS A 621 -17.94 80.66 -8.80
C LYS A 621 -18.21 81.64 -7.66
N ALA A 622 -17.23 81.81 -6.77
CA ALA A 622 -17.17 82.95 -5.86
C ALA A 622 -15.74 83.50 -5.83
N THR A 623 -15.51 84.71 -6.35
CA THR A 623 -14.85 85.80 -5.59
C THR A 623 -14.82 87.13 -6.36
N ARG A 624 -15.58 88.10 -5.82
CA ARG A 624 -15.15 89.43 -5.31
C ARG A 624 -14.49 90.45 -6.24
N SER A 625 -15.17 91.60 -6.33
CA SER A 625 -14.75 92.85 -6.95
C SER A 625 -13.60 93.56 -6.22
N ARG A 626 -12.81 94.33 -6.98
CA ARG A 626 -12.19 95.60 -6.58
C ARG A 626 -12.04 96.48 -7.81
N LYS A 627 -12.77 97.61 -7.85
CA LYS A 627 -12.48 98.77 -8.70
C LYS A 627 -11.51 99.67 -7.94
N PHE A 628 -10.49 100.19 -8.63
CA PHE A 628 -9.62 101.27 -8.16
C PHE A 628 -9.95 102.51 -9.01
N SER A 629 -10.03 103.65 -8.34
CA SER A 629 -10.53 104.95 -8.81
C SER A 629 -9.49 105.72 -9.63
N ASP A 630 -9.95 106.54 -10.57
CA ASP A 630 -9.25 107.75 -11.01
C ASP A 630 -9.68 108.95 -10.13
N LEU A 631 -8.69 109.79 -9.81
CA LEU A 631 -8.69 111.06 -9.04
C LEU A 631 -8.76 111.00 -7.50
#